data_AF-A0A3S9V9J5-F1
#
_entry.id   AF-A0A3S9V9J5-F1
#
_cell.length_a   1.000
_cell.length_b   1.000
_cell.length_c   1.000
_cell.angle_alpha   90.00
_cell.angle_beta   90.00
_cell.angle_gamma   90.00
#
_symmetry.space_group_name_H-M   'P 1'
#
loop_
_entity.id
_entity.type
_entity.pdbx_description
1 polymer ?
#
loop_
_entity_poly.entity_id
_entity_poly.type
_entity_poly.pdbx_seq_one_letter_code
_entity_poly.pdbx_strand_id
1 'polypeptide(L)'
;MPSAAVPHRKPESDAARTRRLLAQAVALADREHRARERLAGISGSASRDRTNVKPLAKIEDDDQRLAVWRARVERLEAQLDQTERKRETRAKIVLGTTLLAEAAADPDDPLLARLMAIVDSRVHRPRDRLAIAETLGLAIAPVKAREVPALPDFEALAADRLAREAPGAEAKPGVRRRKKGG
;
A
#
# COMPACT_ATOMS: atom_id res chain seq x y z
N MET A 1 -0.14 42.35 -13.30
CA MET A 1 -0.17 40.92 -13.69
C MET A 1 -1.61 40.55 -14.02
N PRO A 2 -2.03 40.57 -15.31
CA PRO A 2 -3.39 40.20 -15.68
C PRO A 2 -3.59 38.69 -15.57
N SER A 3 -4.72 38.31 -14.96
CA SER A 3 -5.17 36.93 -14.73
C SER A 3 -5.45 36.22 -16.06
N ALA A 4 -4.82 35.06 -16.28
CA ALA A 4 -5.06 34.23 -17.45
C ALA A 4 -6.47 33.63 -17.39
N ALA A 5 -7.34 34.08 -18.29
CA ALA A 5 -8.69 33.54 -18.44
C ALA A 5 -8.64 32.04 -18.77
N VAL A 6 -9.25 31.22 -17.91
CA VAL A 6 -9.39 29.78 -18.13
C VAL A 6 -10.27 29.57 -19.38
N PRO A 7 -9.80 28.86 -20.42
CA PRO A 7 -10.59 28.67 -21.62
C PRO A 7 -11.82 27.80 -21.32
N HIS A 8 -13.01 28.38 -21.48
CA HIS A 8 -14.27 27.64 -21.42
C HIS A 8 -14.30 26.59 -22.54
N ARG A 9 -14.15 25.31 -22.17
CA ARG A 9 -14.34 24.20 -23.11
C ARG A 9 -15.78 24.22 -23.62
N LYS A 10 -15.95 24.16 -24.95
CA LYS A 10 -17.26 23.99 -25.57
C LYS A 10 -17.94 22.73 -25.02
N PRO A 11 -19.26 22.73 -24.80
CA PRO A 11 -19.99 21.53 -24.42
C PRO A 11 -19.77 20.44 -25.48
N GLU A 12 -19.50 19.22 -25.00
CA GLU A 12 -19.31 18.03 -25.84
C GLU A 12 -20.58 17.76 -26.65
N SER A 13 -20.44 17.36 -27.92
CA SER A 13 -21.60 16.95 -28.71
C SER A 13 -22.12 15.59 -28.25
N ASP A 14 -23.42 15.36 -28.35
CA ASP A 14 -24.03 14.10 -27.93
C ASP A 14 -23.40 12.89 -28.64
N ALA A 15 -23.08 13.03 -29.94
CA ALA A 15 -22.40 11.99 -30.69
C ALA A 15 -20.98 11.67 -30.15
N ALA A 16 -20.25 12.68 -29.66
CA ALA A 16 -18.94 12.47 -29.05
C ALA A 16 -19.06 11.78 -27.68
N ARG A 17 -20.05 12.19 -26.87
CA ARG A 17 -20.36 11.55 -25.59
C ARG A 17 -20.70 10.07 -25.78
N THR A 18 -21.58 9.73 -26.73
CA THR A 18 -21.97 8.34 -27.01
C THR A 18 -20.76 7.49 -27.43
N ARG A 19 -19.91 8.00 -28.33
CA ARG A 19 -18.69 7.29 -28.74
C ARG A 19 -17.75 7.04 -27.55
N ARG A 20 -17.58 8.03 -26.67
CA ARG A 20 -16.76 7.90 -25.47
C ARG A 20 -17.30 6.82 -24.54
N LEU A 21 -18.61 6.81 -24.28
CA LEU A 21 -19.25 5.83 -23.41
C LEU A 21 -19.15 4.41 -23.99
N LEU A 22 -19.36 4.24 -25.29
CA LEU A 22 -19.18 2.95 -25.96
C LEU A 22 -17.73 2.45 -25.88
N ALA A 23 -16.75 3.32 -26.13
CA ALA A 23 -15.34 2.95 -26.01
C ALA A 23 -14.97 2.51 -24.59
N GLN A 24 -15.50 3.21 -23.58
CA GLN A 24 -15.31 2.85 -22.18
C GLN A 24 -16.00 1.52 -21.83
N ALA A 25 -17.19 1.27 -22.36
CA ALA A 25 -17.91 0.01 -22.17
C ALA A 25 -17.14 -1.19 -22.75
N VAL A 26 -16.59 -1.07 -23.96
CA VAL A 26 -15.76 -2.12 -24.58
C VAL A 26 -14.52 -2.40 -23.73
N ALA A 27 -13.81 -1.36 -23.29
CA ALA A 27 -12.64 -1.53 -22.43
C ALA A 27 -12.96 -2.23 -21.10
N LEU A 28 -14.16 -1.98 -20.54
CA LEU A 28 -14.62 -2.65 -19.32
C LEU A 28 -15.00 -4.10 -19.57
N ALA A 29 -15.65 -4.41 -20.69
CA ALA A 29 -15.97 -5.78 -21.08
C ALA A 29 -14.71 -6.64 -21.21
N ASP A 30 -13.68 -6.12 -21.88
CA ASP A 30 -12.40 -6.83 -22.03
C ASP A 30 -11.71 -7.08 -20.68
N ARG A 31 -11.71 -6.07 -19.79
CA ARG A 31 -11.15 -6.22 -18.44
C ARG A 31 -11.93 -7.24 -17.62
N GLU A 32 -13.25 -7.15 -17.65
CA GLU A 32 -14.14 -8.08 -16.95
C GLU A 32 -13.91 -9.52 -17.40
N HIS A 33 -13.86 -9.74 -18.72
CA HIS A 33 -13.63 -11.05 -19.31
C HIS A 33 -12.27 -11.62 -18.89
N ARG A 34 -11.18 -10.86 -19.05
CA ARG A 34 -9.83 -11.28 -18.63
C ARG A 34 -9.77 -11.60 -17.13
N ALA A 35 -10.36 -10.75 -16.29
CA ALA A 35 -10.37 -10.97 -14.85
C ALA A 35 -11.16 -12.23 -14.48
N ARG A 36 -12.33 -12.46 -15.11
CA ARG A 36 -13.14 -13.66 -14.90
C ARG A 36 -12.43 -14.93 -15.34
N GLU A 37 -11.81 -14.95 -16.52
CA GLU A 37 -11.09 -16.12 -17.02
C GLU A 37 -9.91 -16.48 -16.12
N ARG A 38 -9.10 -15.49 -15.72
CA ARG A 38 -7.98 -15.72 -14.79
C ARG A 38 -8.47 -16.22 -13.44
N LEU A 39 -9.49 -15.59 -12.89
CA LEU A 39 -10.06 -16.01 -11.62
C LEU A 39 -10.56 -17.45 -11.70
N ALA A 40 -11.34 -17.79 -12.73
CA ALA A 40 -11.83 -19.15 -12.96
C ALA A 40 -10.70 -20.18 -13.11
N GLY A 41 -9.62 -19.82 -13.82
CA GLY A 41 -8.42 -20.66 -13.95
C GLY A 41 -7.72 -20.93 -12.62
N ILE A 42 -7.75 -19.97 -11.68
CA ILE A 42 -7.12 -20.14 -10.35
C ILE A 42 -8.06 -20.83 -9.36
N SER A 43 -9.35 -20.49 -9.34
CA SER A 43 -10.32 -21.01 -8.38
C SER A 43 -10.95 -22.35 -8.79
N GLY A 44 -10.68 -22.84 -10.00
CA GLY A 44 -11.25 -24.08 -10.54
C GLY A 44 -12.78 -24.05 -10.72
N SER A 45 -13.38 -22.87 -10.55
CA SER A 45 -14.81 -22.65 -10.67
C SER A 45 -15.06 -21.20 -11.05
N ALA A 46 -16.00 -20.95 -11.96
CA ALA A 46 -16.45 -19.59 -12.24
C ALA A 46 -17.01 -18.99 -10.94
N SER A 47 -16.52 -17.81 -10.57
CA SER A 47 -16.98 -17.07 -9.39
C SER A 47 -18.52 -16.99 -9.44
N ARG A 48 -19.22 -17.67 -8.53
CA ARG A 48 -20.68 -17.59 -8.49
C ARG A 48 -21.06 -16.15 -8.15
N ASP A 49 -21.81 -15.50 -9.02
CA ASP A 49 -22.43 -14.19 -8.78
C ASP A 49 -23.44 -14.30 -7.63
N ARG A 50 -22.95 -14.35 -6.39
CA ARG A 50 -23.75 -14.44 -5.17
C ARG A 50 -24.12 -13.07 -4.64
N THR A 51 -24.58 -12.17 -5.50
CA THR A 51 -24.90 -10.81 -5.04
C THR A 51 -26.21 -10.29 -5.61
N ASN A 52 -27.06 -9.78 -4.71
CA ASN A 52 -28.29 -9.02 -4.97
C ASN A 52 -27.97 -7.66 -5.62
N VAL A 53 -27.32 -7.67 -6.78
CA VAL A 53 -26.93 -6.45 -7.49
C VAL A 53 -27.85 -6.28 -8.69
N LYS A 54 -28.41 -5.08 -8.84
CA LYS A 54 -29.28 -4.72 -9.96
C LYS A 54 -28.59 -5.06 -11.30
N PRO A 55 -29.18 -5.88 -12.18
CA PRO A 55 -28.58 -6.17 -13.49
C PRO A 55 -28.27 -4.90 -14.28
N LEU A 56 -27.14 -4.87 -15.02
CA LEU A 56 -26.73 -3.69 -15.79
C LEU A 56 -27.81 -3.28 -16.81
N ALA A 57 -28.51 -4.25 -17.39
CA ALA A 57 -29.61 -4.02 -18.33
C ALA A 57 -30.81 -3.26 -17.74
N LYS A 58 -30.94 -3.18 -16.41
CA LYS A 58 -32.02 -2.46 -15.74
C LYS A 58 -31.65 -1.01 -15.37
N ILE A 59 -30.46 -0.55 -15.72
CA ILE A 59 -29.98 0.82 -15.44
C ILE A 59 -30.16 1.65 -16.72
N GLU A 60 -31.07 2.62 -16.67
CA GLU A 60 -31.45 3.46 -17.81
C GLU A 60 -30.43 4.56 -18.11
N ASP A 61 -29.88 5.20 -17.07
CA ASP A 61 -28.81 6.18 -17.23
C ASP A 61 -27.49 5.50 -17.60
N ASP A 62 -26.97 5.84 -18.78
CA ASP A 62 -25.74 5.27 -19.32
C ASP A 62 -24.51 5.58 -18.45
N ASP A 63 -24.44 6.77 -17.87
CA ASP A 63 -23.31 7.15 -17.00
C ASP A 63 -23.35 6.36 -15.69
N GLN A 64 -24.53 6.24 -15.07
CA GLN A 64 -24.74 5.40 -13.90
C GLN A 64 -24.43 3.93 -14.21
N ARG A 65 -24.90 3.40 -15.35
CA ARG A 65 -24.64 2.02 -15.76
C ARG A 65 -23.15 1.76 -15.88
N LEU A 66 -22.42 2.69 -16.48
CA LEU A 66 -20.99 2.58 -16.68
C LEU A 66 -20.21 2.70 -15.37
N ALA A 67 -20.63 3.57 -14.45
CA ALA A 67 -20.05 3.67 -13.10
C ALA A 67 -20.23 2.36 -12.31
N VAL A 68 -21.44 1.77 -12.35
CA VAL A 68 -21.71 0.47 -11.70
C VAL A 68 -20.88 -0.64 -12.34
N TRP A 69 -20.73 -0.65 -13.66
CA TRP A 69 -19.89 -1.64 -14.34
C TRP A 69 -18.42 -1.53 -13.92
N ARG A 70 -17.86 -0.30 -13.89
CA ARG A 70 -16.50 -0.07 -13.38
C ARG A 70 -16.28 -0.64 -11.99
N ALA A 71 -17.18 -0.34 -11.06
CA ALA A 71 -17.08 -0.84 -9.69
C ALA A 71 -17.11 -2.37 -9.62
N ARG A 72 -17.85 -3.04 -10.51
CA ARG A 72 -17.84 -4.52 -10.60
C ARG A 72 -16.52 -5.06 -11.11
N VAL A 73 -15.97 -4.45 -12.15
CA VAL A 73 -14.67 -4.85 -12.71
C VAL A 73 -13.57 -4.67 -11.67
N GLU A 74 -13.54 -3.53 -10.98
CA GLU A 74 -12.58 -3.26 -9.90
C GLU A 74 -12.71 -4.27 -8.75
N ARG A 75 -13.94 -4.62 -8.37
CA ARG A 75 -14.17 -5.67 -7.37
C ARG A 75 -13.65 -7.03 -7.82
N LEU A 76 -13.87 -7.40 -9.09
CA LEU A 76 -13.37 -8.66 -9.65
C LEU A 76 -11.85 -8.70 -9.70
N GLU A 77 -11.21 -7.61 -10.13
CA GLU A 77 -9.75 -7.47 -10.15
C GLU A 77 -9.17 -7.53 -8.73
N ALA A 78 -9.79 -6.85 -7.76
CA ALA A 78 -9.37 -6.92 -6.36
C ALA A 78 -9.50 -8.36 -5.79
N GLN A 79 -10.56 -9.08 -6.18
CA GLN A 79 -10.73 -10.48 -5.79
C GLN A 79 -9.66 -11.37 -6.42
N LEU A 80 -9.30 -11.13 -7.68
CA LEU A 80 -8.21 -11.83 -8.37
C LEU A 80 -6.89 -11.60 -7.63
N ASP A 81 -6.51 -10.35 -7.39
CA ASP A 81 -5.28 -9.98 -6.67
C ASP A 81 -5.20 -10.64 -5.29
N GLN A 82 -6.30 -10.61 -4.53
CA GLN A 82 -6.36 -11.26 -3.24
C GLN A 82 -6.17 -12.78 -3.35
N THR A 83 -6.74 -13.39 -4.38
CA THR A 83 -6.67 -14.84 -4.60
C THR A 83 -5.27 -15.26 -5.02
N GLU A 84 -4.62 -14.50 -5.90
CA GLU A 84 -3.23 -14.70 -6.30
C GLU A 84 -2.29 -14.56 -5.10
N ARG A 85 -2.41 -13.49 -4.31
CA ARG A 85 -1.60 -13.30 -3.08
C ARG A 85 -1.79 -14.45 -2.08
N LYS A 86 -3.02 -14.91 -1.87
CA LYS A 86 -3.31 -16.06 -1.00
C LYS A 86 -2.66 -17.34 -1.52
N ARG A 87 -2.73 -17.59 -2.83
CA ARG A 87 -2.12 -18.76 -3.47
C ARG A 87 -0.60 -18.72 -3.38
N GLU A 88 0.01 -17.58 -3.68
CA GLU A 88 1.45 -17.38 -3.56
C GLU A 88 1.93 -17.57 -2.12
N THR A 89 1.22 -16.97 -1.16
CA THR A 89 1.52 -17.14 0.27
C THR A 89 1.42 -18.60 0.68
N ARG A 90 0.36 -19.29 0.25
CA ARG A 90 0.18 -20.73 0.51
C ARG A 90 1.32 -21.55 -0.08
N ALA A 91 1.75 -21.27 -1.31
CA ALA A 91 2.84 -21.98 -1.95
C ALA A 91 4.16 -21.81 -1.18
N LYS A 92 4.46 -20.59 -0.72
CA LYS A 92 5.65 -20.30 0.10
C LYS A 92 5.60 -21.03 1.45
N ILE A 93 4.43 -21.03 2.11
CA ILE A 93 4.23 -21.75 3.37
C ILE A 93 4.43 -23.24 3.15
N VAL A 94 3.75 -23.85 2.18
CA VAL A 94 3.85 -25.29 1.89
C VAL A 94 5.31 -25.67 1.64
N LEU A 95 6.00 -24.99 0.73
CA LEU A 95 7.40 -25.26 0.44
C LEU A 95 8.29 -25.12 1.69
N GLY A 96 8.12 -24.04 2.46
CA GLY A 96 8.88 -23.82 3.70
C GLY A 96 8.62 -24.90 4.74
N THR A 97 7.36 -25.29 4.96
CA THR A 97 6.98 -26.35 5.90
C THR A 97 7.52 -27.71 5.48
N THR A 98 7.51 -28.02 4.18
CA THR A 98 8.05 -29.29 3.67
C THR A 98 9.56 -29.35 3.88
N LEU A 99 10.30 -28.27 3.59
CA LEU A 99 11.74 -28.22 3.82
C LEU A 99 12.10 -28.32 5.32
N LEU A 100 11.32 -27.67 6.19
CA LEU A 100 11.52 -27.77 7.64
C LEU A 100 11.20 -29.17 8.18
N ALA A 101 10.16 -29.83 7.66
CA ALA A 101 9.82 -31.20 8.04
C ALA A 101 10.92 -32.19 7.61
N GLU A 102 11.45 -32.05 6.39
CA GLU A 102 12.58 -32.86 5.91
C GLU A 102 13.82 -32.66 6.78
N ALA A 103 14.16 -31.40 7.08
CA ALA A 103 15.30 -31.06 7.92
C ALA A 103 15.17 -31.53 9.38
N ALA A 104 13.94 -31.77 9.86
CA ALA A 104 13.69 -32.29 11.20
C ALA A 104 13.72 -33.82 11.27
N ALA A 105 13.65 -34.52 10.13
CA ALA A 105 13.66 -35.98 10.07
C ALA A 105 15.04 -36.57 10.42
N ASP A 106 16.12 -35.86 10.08
CA ASP A 106 17.50 -36.21 10.41
C ASP A 106 18.23 -35.01 11.04
N PRO A 107 18.45 -35.01 12.37
CA PRO A 107 19.15 -33.93 13.07
C PRO A 107 20.60 -33.71 12.62
N ASP A 108 21.23 -34.72 12.02
CA ASP A 108 22.61 -34.63 11.54
C ASP A 108 22.67 -34.15 10.07
N ASP A 109 21.53 -33.96 9.39
CA ASP A 109 21.50 -33.41 8.03
C ASP A 109 21.92 -31.92 8.05
N PRO A 110 22.90 -31.53 7.22
CA PRO A 110 23.31 -30.12 7.08
C PRO A 110 22.19 -29.17 6.58
N LEU A 111 21.04 -29.69 6.12
CA LEU A 111 19.92 -28.91 5.63
C LEU A 111 19.40 -27.91 6.66
N LEU A 112 19.17 -28.32 7.91
CA LEU A 112 18.67 -27.41 8.94
C LEU A 112 19.65 -26.26 9.18
N ALA A 113 20.94 -26.57 9.29
CA ALA A 113 21.99 -25.58 9.46
C ALA A 113 22.04 -24.58 8.29
N ARG A 114 21.90 -25.07 7.04
CA ARG A 114 21.84 -24.20 5.84
C ARG A 114 20.60 -23.29 5.87
N LEU A 115 19.44 -23.82 6.26
CA LEU A 115 18.20 -23.02 6.37
C LEU A 115 18.36 -21.94 7.44
N MET A 116 18.93 -22.25 8.59
CA MET A 116 19.20 -21.28 9.65
C MET A 116 20.15 -20.18 9.19
N ALA A 117 21.24 -20.51 8.49
CA ALA A 117 22.16 -19.52 7.93
C ALA A 117 21.47 -18.58 6.93
N ILE A 118 20.55 -19.09 6.11
CA ILE A 118 19.75 -18.28 5.19
C ILE A 118 18.84 -17.33 5.97
N VAL A 119 18.11 -17.84 6.99
CA VAL A 119 17.25 -17.02 7.84
C VAL A 119 18.05 -15.92 8.53
N ASP A 120 19.21 -16.25 9.10
CA ASP A 120 20.09 -15.29 9.76
C ASP A 120 20.55 -14.16 8.83
N SER A 121 20.85 -14.50 7.57
CA SER A 121 21.30 -13.53 6.56
C SER A 121 20.19 -12.67 5.96
N ARG A 122 18.92 -13.11 6.01
CA ARG A 122 17.81 -12.41 5.31
C ARG A 122 16.77 -11.79 6.24
N VAL A 123 16.62 -12.28 7.46
CA VAL A 123 15.64 -11.77 8.42
C VAL A 123 16.33 -10.80 9.38
N HIS A 124 16.21 -9.51 9.09
CA HIS A 124 16.88 -8.47 9.88
C HIS A 124 16.00 -7.83 10.96
N ARG A 125 14.68 -7.98 10.85
CA ARG A 125 13.74 -7.37 11.80
C ARG A 125 13.72 -8.18 13.11
N PRO A 126 13.97 -7.57 14.27
CA PRO A 126 13.97 -8.28 15.55
C PRO A 126 12.64 -9.00 15.84
N ARG A 127 11.51 -8.36 15.52
CA ARG A 127 10.17 -8.93 15.70
C ARG A 127 9.96 -10.21 14.89
N ASP A 128 10.45 -10.24 13.66
CA ASP A 128 10.28 -11.40 12.78
C ASP A 128 11.17 -12.56 13.25
N ARG A 129 12.41 -12.28 13.67
CA ARG A 129 13.30 -13.31 14.25
C ARG A 129 12.72 -13.91 15.54
N LEU A 130 12.19 -13.07 16.43
CA LEU A 130 11.52 -13.52 17.65
C LEU A 130 10.31 -14.41 17.31
N ALA A 131 9.45 -13.98 16.38
CA ALA A 131 8.30 -14.75 15.96
C ALA A 131 8.69 -16.13 15.40
N ILE A 132 9.75 -16.21 14.59
CA ILE A 132 10.22 -17.49 14.05
C ILE A 132 10.78 -18.38 15.19
N ALA A 133 11.58 -17.83 16.09
CA ALA A 133 12.14 -18.57 17.22
C ALA A 133 11.04 -19.13 18.15
N GLU A 134 10.02 -18.32 18.49
CA GLU A 134 8.89 -18.72 19.33
C GLU A 134 7.97 -19.74 18.63
N THR A 135 7.66 -19.51 17.35
CA THR A 135 6.68 -20.33 16.63
C THR A 135 7.25 -21.68 16.22
N LEU A 136 8.53 -21.74 15.86
CA LEU A 136 9.17 -22.94 15.34
C LEU A 136 10.13 -23.60 16.33
N GLY A 137 10.36 -23.01 17.51
CA GLY A 137 11.31 -23.52 18.50
C GLY A 137 12.77 -23.51 18.01
N LEU A 138 13.09 -22.67 17.03
CA LEU A 138 14.42 -22.61 16.40
C LEU A 138 15.32 -21.58 17.09
N ALA A 139 16.56 -21.96 17.39
CA ALA A 139 17.57 -21.08 17.98
C ALA A 139 18.19 -20.14 16.94
N ILE A 140 17.48 -19.08 16.56
CA ILE A 140 17.96 -18.08 15.59
C ILE A 140 18.85 -17.07 16.30
N ALA A 141 19.98 -16.68 15.70
CA ALA A 141 20.88 -15.71 16.30
C ALA A 141 20.15 -14.37 16.57
N PRO A 142 20.51 -13.60 17.61
CA PRO A 142 19.97 -12.25 17.77
C PRO A 142 20.47 -11.33 16.64
N VAL A 143 19.71 -10.29 16.30
CA VAL A 143 20.17 -9.26 15.35
C VAL A 143 21.42 -8.61 15.94
N LYS A 144 22.53 -8.60 15.18
CA LYS A 144 23.72 -7.82 15.57
C LYS A 144 23.29 -6.37 15.78
N ALA A 145 23.44 -5.87 17.01
CA ALA A 145 23.15 -4.48 17.31
C ALA A 145 23.95 -3.61 16.35
N ARG A 146 23.25 -2.81 15.54
CA ARG A 146 23.90 -1.76 14.77
C ARG A 146 24.40 -0.74 15.78
N GLU A 147 25.66 -0.32 15.68
CA GLU A 147 26.16 0.82 16.45
C GLU A 147 25.23 2.00 16.23
N VAL A 148 24.51 2.36 17.29
CA VAL A 148 23.67 3.55 17.30
C VAL A 148 24.65 4.71 17.40
N PRO A 149 24.71 5.63 16.43
CA PRO A 149 25.55 6.80 16.56
C PRO A 149 25.16 7.52 17.85
N ALA A 150 26.16 7.94 18.62
CA ALA A 150 25.94 8.65 19.86
C ALA A 150 24.94 9.78 19.61
N LEU A 151 23.86 9.79 20.40
CA LEU A 151 22.89 10.85 20.32
C LEU A 151 23.61 12.18 20.60
N PRO A 152 23.26 13.27 19.91
CA PRO A 152 23.78 14.58 20.24
C PRO A 152 23.52 14.87 21.72
N ASP A 153 24.42 15.63 22.34
CA ASP A 153 24.16 16.15 23.67
C ASP A 153 22.99 17.14 23.60
N PHE A 154 21.81 16.65 23.99
CA PHE A 154 20.57 17.43 23.97
C PHE A 154 20.60 18.55 25.01
N GLU A 155 21.38 18.43 26.08
CA GLU A 155 21.53 19.49 27.08
C GLU A 155 22.36 20.63 26.49
N ALA A 156 23.45 20.32 25.79
CA ALA A 156 24.25 21.32 25.08
C ALA A 156 23.45 22.04 23.98
N LEU A 157 22.63 21.30 23.22
CA LEU A 157 21.74 21.89 22.21
C LEU A 157 20.64 22.78 22.82
N ALA A 158 20.07 22.37 23.96
CA ALA A 158 19.10 23.18 24.68
C ALA A 158 19.74 24.45 25.26
N ALA A 159 20.96 24.35 25.80
CA ALA A 159 21.72 25.49 26.30
C ALA A 159 22.10 26.48 25.20
N ASP A 160 22.58 26.01 24.04
CA ASP A 160 22.87 26.84 22.87
C ASP A 160 21.61 27.54 22.34
N ARG A 161 20.47 26.84 22.33
CA ARG A 161 19.19 27.45 21.93
C ARG A 161 18.74 28.54 22.88
N LEU A 162 18.79 28.28 24.20
CA LEU A 162 18.46 29.27 25.22
C LEU A 162 19.40 30.47 25.20
N ALA A 163 20.69 30.27 24.92
CA ALA A 163 21.66 31.33 24.76
C ALA A 163 21.38 32.21 23.52
N ARG A 164 20.88 31.62 22.43
CA ARG A 164 20.48 32.36 21.22
C ARG A 164 19.12 33.06 21.35
N GLU A 165 18.22 32.53 22.18
CA GLU A 165 16.89 33.09 22.43
C GLU A 165 16.87 34.12 23.58
N ALA A 166 17.98 34.29 24.32
CA ALA A 166 18.10 35.33 25.34
C ALA A 166 18.00 36.73 24.71
N PRO A 167 16.96 37.52 25.01
CA PRO A 167 16.83 38.88 24.47
C PRO A 167 17.82 39.79 25.21
N GLY A 168 18.91 40.14 24.52
CA GLY A 168 19.69 41.32 24.83
C GLY A 168 18.79 42.55 24.73
N ALA A 169 18.54 43.18 25.87
CA ALA A 169 17.82 44.43 26.00
C ALA A 169 18.58 45.57 25.30
N GLU A 170 18.35 45.75 24.00
CA GLU A 170 18.60 47.03 23.33
C GLU A 170 17.26 47.71 23.03
N ALA A 171 16.88 48.59 23.95
CA ALA A 171 15.80 49.54 23.74
C ALA A 171 16.17 50.49 22.58
N LYS A 172 15.55 50.31 21.41
CA LYS A 172 15.51 51.36 20.38
C LYS A 172 14.40 52.36 20.72
N PRO A 173 14.70 53.66 20.92
CA PRO A 173 13.66 54.63 21.20
C PRO A 173 12.99 55.11 19.91
N GLY A 174 11.67 55.18 19.94
CA GLY A 174 10.92 56.22 19.25
C GLY A 174 10.44 55.94 17.82
N VAL A 175 9.22 55.41 17.70
CA VAL A 175 8.29 55.88 16.66
C VAL A 175 7.00 56.31 17.36
N ARG A 176 6.79 57.63 17.44
CA ARG A 176 5.61 58.27 18.03
C ARG A 176 4.36 57.87 17.24
N ARG A 177 3.45 57.11 17.86
CA ARG A 177 2.12 56.85 17.32
C ARG A 177 1.22 58.05 17.61
N ARG A 178 0.90 58.80 16.56
CA ARG A 178 0.04 59.99 16.59
C ARG A 178 -1.42 59.56 16.86
N LYS A 179 -2.02 60.12 17.91
CA LYS A 179 -3.45 60.01 18.25
C LYS A 179 -4.22 61.18 17.65
N LYS A 180 -5.25 60.89 16.84
CA LYS A 180 -6.46 61.68 16.56
C LYS A 180 -7.48 60.65 16.04
N GLY A 181 -8.64 60.38 16.63
CA GLY A 181 -9.51 61.22 17.46
C GLY A 181 -10.59 61.81 16.55
N GLY A 182 -11.85 61.39 16.76
CA GLY A 182 -13.04 61.88 16.06
C GLY A 182 -13.82 60.75 15.42
#